data_AF-A0A7Y9DXE5-F1
#
_entry.id   AF-A0A7Y9DXE5-F1
#
_cell.length_a   1.000
_cell.length_b   1.000
_cell.length_c   1.000
_cell.angle_alpha   90.00
_cell.angle_beta   90.00
_cell.angle_gamma   90.00
#
_symmetry.space_group_name_H-M   'P 1'
#
loop_
_entity.id
_entity.type
_entity.pdbx_description
1 polymer ?
#
loop_
_entity_poly.entity_id
_entity_poly.type
_entity_poly.pdbx_seq_one_letter_code
_entity_poly.pdbx_strand_id
1 'polypeptide(L)'
;MNAGRTGRASTDPRNGYANWVAWIDGFRRGDDGGLESLPPIDGRMGTYVEARLLERLSAAFSERVRAWQTSLGHRIVATPPTDEAQVALLLRDAAPGLEPLARVAASPRLPRPMAAAMHELLAHTRAGARDAVRESARRLREPELQPELHRAPRPAATPLVPAPRDPGALGSVRPATSPLSERVRR
;
A
#
# COMPACT_ATOMS: atom_id res chain seq x y z
N MET A 1 -52.09 13.56 34.80
CA MET A 1 -51.67 14.04 33.47
C MET A 1 -50.30 14.67 33.60
N ASN A 2 -49.23 13.97 33.25
CA ASN A 2 -47.86 14.50 33.30
C ASN A 2 -47.38 14.70 31.85
N ALA A 3 -47.15 15.97 31.50
CA ALA A 3 -46.76 16.39 30.17
C ALA A 3 -45.37 15.82 29.80
N GLY A 4 -45.30 15.24 28.61
CA GLY A 4 -44.08 14.69 28.03
C GLY A 4 -42.98 15.74 27.92
N ARG A 5 -41.92 15.54 28.69
CA ARG A 5 -40.61 16.11 28.39
C ARG A 5 -39.86 15.10 27.53
N THR A 6 -40.23 14.98 26.26
CA THR A 6 -39.35 14.37 25.26
C THR A 6 -38.14 15.29 25.15
N GLY A 7 -37.04 14.87 25.76
CA GLY A 7 -35.75 15.52 25.60
C GLY A 7 -35.46 15.64 24.11
N ARG A 8 -35.54 16.86 23.60
CA ARG A 8 -34.96 17.25 22.33
C ARG A 8 -33.47 16.97 22.50
N ALA A 9 -33.01 15.79 22.04
CA ALA A 9 -31.60 15.47 21.98
C ALA A 9 -30.93 16.65 21.27
N SER A 10 -30.14 17.43 22.00
CA SER A 10 -29.44 18.56 21.42
C SER A 10 -28.49 17.98 20.38
N THR A 11 -28.88 18.08 19.12
CA THR A 11 -28.00 17.82 17.98
C THR A 11 -27.04 18.99 17.91
N ASP A 12 -26.14 19.08 18.89
CA ASP A 12 -25.08 20.07 18.86
C ASP A 12 -24.20 19.71 17.64
N PRO A 13 -24.11 20.57 16.61
CA PRO A 13 -23.29 20.30 15.44
C PRO A 13 -21.82 20.04 15.81
N ARG A 14 -21.34 20.56 16.95
CA ARG A 14 -20.00 20.28 17.48
C ARG A 14 -19.82 18.83 17.93
N ASN A 15 -20.84 18.23 18.55
CA ASN A 15 -20.84 16.81 18.90
C ASN A 15 -20.93 15.94 17.63
N GLY A 16 -21.63 16.42 16.59
CA GLY A 16 -21.70 15.72 15.31
C GLY A 16 -20.34 15.57 14.62
N TYR A 17 -19.55 16.64 14.55
CA TYR A 17 -18.21 16.59 13.99
C TYR A 17 -17.27 15.67 14.78
N ALA A 18 -17.26 15.77 16.12
CA ALA A 18 -16.39 14.96 16.96
C ALA A 18 -16.69 13.45 16.81
N ASN A 19 -17.96 13.06 16.78
CA ASN A 19 -18.39 11.68 16.57
C ASN A 19 -17.93 11.14 15.21
N TRP A 20 -18.07 11.96 14.17
CA TRP A 20 -17.59 11.63 12.83
C TRP A 20 -16.07 11.44 12.79
N VAL A 21 -15.30 12.32 13.43
CA VAL A 21 -13.84 12.20 13.48
C VAL A 21 -13.41 10.93 14.23
N ALA A 22 -14.01 10.66 15.39
CA ALA A 22 -13.71 9.45 16.16
C ALA A 22 -14.03 8.18 15.36
N TRP A 23 -15.17 8.17 14.66
CA TRP A 23 -15.54 7.06 13.78
C TRP A 23 -14.57 6.92 12.61
N ILE A 24 -14.18 8.00 11.93
CA ILE A 24 -13.21 7.98 10.83
C ILE A 24 -11.87 7.40 11.30
N ASP A 25 -11.39 7.81 12.46
CA ASP A 25 -10.13 7.31 13.02
C ASP A 25 -10.22 5.82 13.36
N GLY A 26 -11.36 5.34 13.86
CA GLY A 26 -11.64 3.91 14.04
C GLY A 26 -11.63 3.16 12.70
N PHE A 27 -12.40 3.66 11.74
CA PHE A 27 -12.52 3.08 10.41
C PHE A 27 -11.16 2.94 9.70
N ARG A 28 -10.26 3.93 9.83
CA ARG A 28 -8.88 3.85 9.30
C ARG A 28 -8.10 2.67 9.88
N ARG A 29 -8.30 2.36 11.16
CA ARG A 29 -7.67 1.22 11.84
C ARG A 29 -8.33 -0.12 11.53
N GLY A 30 -9.43 -0.11 10.77
CA GLY A 30 -10.22 -1.30 10.45
C GLY A 30 -11.34 -1.59 11.43
N ASP A 31 -11.70 -0.65 12.31
CA ASP A 31 -12.94 -0.73 13.06
C ASP A 31 -14.12 -0.37 12.15
N ASP A 32 -14.88 -1.37 11.76
CA ASP A 32 -16.02 -1.24 10.85
C ASP A 32 -17.34 -0.97 11.60
N GLY A 33 -17.26 -0.26 12.73
CA GLY A 33 -18.38 0.15 13.55
C GLY A 33 -19.50 0.87 12.80
N GLY A 34 -20.70 0.82 13.35
CA GLY A 34 -21.93 1.28 12.70
C GLY A 34 -22.00 2.79 12.43
N LEU A 35 -22.41 3.16 11.21
CA LEU A 35 -22.66 4.55 10.76
C LEU A 35 -24.01 5.11 11.24
N GLU A 36 -24.89 4.26 11.76
CA GLU A 36 -26.30 4.57 12.03
C GLU A 36 -26.44 5.65 13.11
N SER A 37 -25.50 5.64 14.06
CA SER A 37 -25.40 6.59 15.18
C SER A 37 -24.89 7.97 14.79
N LEU A 38 -24.28 8.10 13.59
CA LEU A 38 -23.73 9.35 13.12
C LEU A 38 -24.82 10.26 12.53
N PRO A 39 -24.74 11.58 12.76
CA PRO A 39 -25.63 12.52 12.08
C PRO A 39 -25.32 12.56 10.58
N PRO A 40 -26.29 12.88 9.72
CA PRO A 40 -26.03 13.15 8.30
C PRO A 40 -24.98 14.26 8.12
N ILE A 41 -24.10 14.10 7.13
CA ILE A 41 -23.22 15.17 6.66
C ILE A 41 -24.04 16.01 5.68
N ASP A 42 -24.51 17.15 6.16
CA ASP A 42 -25.25 18.13 5.37
C ASP A 42 -24.85 19.56 5.76
N GLY A 43 -25.35 20.54 5.01
CA GLY A 43 -25.03 21.96 5.20
C GLY A 43 -25.35 22.53 6.59
N ARG A 44 -26.03 21.79 7.48
CA ARG A 44 -26.28 22.22 8.88
C ARG A 44 -25.02 22.22 9.73
N MET A 45 -23.96 21.51 9.32
CA MET A 45 -22.66 21.52 9.99
C MET A 45 -21.83 22.79 9.70
N GLY A 46 -22.21 23.56 8.67
CA GLY A 46 -21.42 24.64 8.12
C GLY A 46 -20.48 24.16 7.01
N THR A 47 -20.43 24.91 5.92
CA THR A 47 -19.76 24.53 4.66
C THR A 47 -18.29 24.14 4.82
N TYR A 48 -17.55 24.87 5.66
CA TYR A 48 -16.14 24.56 5.94
C TYR A 48 -15.96 23.24 6.70
N VAL A 49 -16.78 23.01 7.73
CA VAL A 49 -16.72 21.80 8.55
C VAL A 49 -17.09 20.57 7.72
N GLU A 50 -18.13 20.70 6.89
CA GLU A 50 -18.53 19.68 5.92
C GLU A 50 -17.40 19.34 4.96
N ALA A 51 -16.81 20.33 4.28
CA ALA A 51 -15.71 20.10 3.34
C ALA A 51 -14.52 19.38 4.00
N ARG A 52 -14.14 19.83 5.21
CA ARG A 52 -13.04 19.22 5.97
C ARG A 52 -13.35 17.79 6.39
N LEU A 53 -14.59 17.50 6.75
CA LEU A 53 -15.03 16.17 7.12
C LEU A 53 -15.02 15.22 5.91
N LEU A 54 -15.52 15.69 4.76
CA LEU A 54 -15.50 14.94 3.51
C LEU A 54 -14.08 14.63 3.03
N GLU A 55 -13.15 15.58 3.16
CA GLU A 55 -11.73 15.37 2.87
C GLU A 55 -11.13 14.25 3.74
N ARG A 56 -11.38 14.30 5.06
CA ARG A 56 -10.91 13.26 6.00
C ARG A 56 -11.48 11.89 5.69
N LEU A 57 -12.78 11.83 5.38
CA LEU A 57 -13.45 10.59 5.02
C LEU A 57 -12.89 10.01 3.72
N SER A 58 -12.68 10.85 2.70
CA SER A 58 -12.08 10.44 1.42
C SER A 58 -10.67 9.87 1.60
N ALA A 59 -9.85 10.53 2.43
CA ALA A 59 -8.50 10.05 2.76
C ALA A 59 -8.55 8.68 3.47
N ALA A 60 -9.38 8.55 4.50
CA ALA A 60 -9.56 7.30 5.24
C ALA A 60 -10.06 6.15 4.35
N PHE A 61 -11.01 6.45 3.47
CA PHE A 61 -11.53 5.47 2.51
C PHE A 61 -10.45 5.00 1.54
N SER A 62 -9.67 5.94 1.00
CA SER A 62 -8.56 5.65 0.08
C SER A 62 -7.47 4.80 0.76
N GLU A 63 -7.16 5.08 2.03
CA GLU A 63 -6.23 4.28 2.82
C GLU A 63 -6.71 2.85 2.99
N ARG A 64 -8.00 2.65 3.28
CA ARG A 64 -8.58 1.30 3.42
C ARG A 64 -8.59 0.53 2.10
N VAL A 65 -8.90 1.20 1.00
CA VAL A 65 -8.78 0.61 -0.36
C VAL A 65 -7.34 0.15 -0.61
N ARG A 66 -6.35 1.00 -0.33
CA ARG A 66 -4.93 0.66 -0.50
C ARG A 66 -4.52 -0.51 0.39
N ALA A 67 -4.92 -0.51 1.66
CA ALA A 67 -4.62 -1.60 2.59
C ALA A 67 -5.18 -2.95 2.08
N TRP A 68 -6.40 -2.94 1.53
CA TRP A 68 -7.00 -4.11 0.91
C TRP A 68 -6.21 -4.56 -0.34
N GLN A 69 -5.86 -3.63 -1.24
CA GLN A 69 -5.05 -3.92 -2.44
C GLN A 69 -3.69 -4.51 -2.09
N THR A 70 -3.00 -3.94 -1.09
CA THR A 70 -1.72 -4.45 -0.59
C THR A 70 -1.87 -5.86 -0.03
N SER A 71 -2.91 -6.11 0.79
CA SER A 71 -3.18 -7.45 1.31
C SER A 71 -3.43 -8.47 0.20
N LEU A 72 -4.21 -8.10 -0.82
CA LEU A 72 -4.44 -8.96 -1.98
C LEU A 72 -3.13 -9.21 -2.75
N GLY A 73 -2.34 -8.18 -3.01
CA GLY A 73 -1.03 -8.30 -3.67
C GLY A 73 -0.09 -9.25 -2.94
N HIS A 74 -0.03 -9.18 -1.60
CA HIS A 74 0.75 -10.11 -0.80
C HIS A 74 0.26 -11.56 -0.93
N ARG A 75 -1.05 -11.78 -0.99
CA ARG A 75 -1.62 -13.13 -1.22
C ARG A 75 -1.28 -13.67 -2.61
N ILE A 76 -1.38 -12.83 -3.64
CA ILE A 76 -0.99 -13.19 -5.01
C ILE A 76 0.48 -13.61 -5.06
N VAL A 77 1.39 -12.87 -4.41
CA VAL A 77 2.82 -13.21 -4.40
C VAL A 77 3.10 -14.47 -3.58
N ALA A 78 2.46 -14.64 -2.42
CA ALA A 78 2.68 -15.78 -1.53
C ALA A 78 2.09 -17.09 -2.08
N THR A 79 0.99 -17.01 -2.83
CA THR A 79 0.29 -18.17 -3.39
C THR A 79 -0.30 -17.77 -4.75
N PRO A 80 0.54 -17.72 -5.80
CA PRO A 80 0.10 -17.24 -7.09
C PRO A 80 -0.88 -18.24 -7.73
N PRO A 81 -2.04 -17.77 -8.22
CA PRO A 81 -3.06 -18.66 -8.77
C PRO A 81 -2.58 -19.27 -10.10
N THR A 82 -2.76 -20.57 -10.29
CA THR A 82 -2.33 -21.26 -11.52
C THR A 82 -3.45 -21.42 -12.55
N ASP A 83 -4.71 -21.31 -12.11
CA ASP A 83 -5.89 -21.51 -12.95
C ASP A 83 -7.06 -20.58 -12.62
N GLU A 84 -8.06 -20.57 -13.50
CA GLU A 84 -9.25 -19.71 -13.36
C GLU A 84 -10.07 -20.03 -12.09
N ALA A 85 -10.06 -21.27 -11.62
CA ALA A 85 -10.77 -21.63 -10.39
C ALA A 85 -10.08 -21.03 -9.16
N GLN A 86 -8.75 -21.04 -9.13
CA GLN A 86 -7.96 -20.38 -8.08
C GLN A 86 -8.05 -18.86 -8.16
N VAL A 87 -8.09 -18.27 -9.35
CA VAL A 87 -8.38 -16.84 -9.55
C VAL A 87 -9.72 -16.48 -8.92
N ALA A 88 -10.77 -17.25 -9.22
CA ALA A 88 -12.11 -17.03 -8.69
C ALA A 88 -12.17 -17.19 -7.16
N LEU A 89 -11.50 -18.21 -6.61
CA LEU A 89 -11.42 -18.45 -5.18
C LEU A 89 -10.69 -17.32 -4.44
N LEU A 90 -9.53 -16.90 -4.94
CA LEU A 90 -8.75 -15.81 -4.34
C LEU A 90 -9.55 -14.50 -4.32
N LEU A 91 -10.24 -14.16 -5.41
CA LEU A 91 -11.09 -12.97 -5.47
C LEU A 91 -12.29 -13.07 -4.53
N ARG A 92 -12.92 -14.25 -4.44
CA ARG A 92 -14.02 -14.52 -3.50
C ARG A 92 -13.57 -14.34 -2.05
N ASP A 93 -12.40 -14.85 -1.70
CA ASP A 93 -11.84 -14.78 -0.34
C ASP A 93 -11.36 -13.36 0.01
N ALA A 94 -11.02 -12.55 -0.98
CA ALA A 94 -10.66 -11.15 -0.79
C ALA A 94 -11.88 -10.22 -0.70
N ALA A 95 -13.01 -10.58 -1.33
CA ALA A 95 -14.20 -9.73 -1.44
C ALA A 95 -14.76 -9.21 -0.11
N PRO A 96 -14.82 -9.99 1.00
CA PRO A 96 -15.31 -9.50 2.28
C PRO A 96 -14.56 -8.26 2.80
N GLY A 97 -13.28 -8.11 2.47
CA GLY A 97 -12.49 -6.94 2.88
C GLY A 97 -12.96 -5.61 2.25
N LEU A 98 -13.77 -5.65 1.18
CA LEU A 98 -14.38 -4.46 0.57
C LEU A 98 -15.80 -4.19 1.08
N GLU A 99 -16.42 -5.12 1.81
CA GLU A 99 -17.79 -4.96 2.28
C GLU A 99 -17.98 -3.74 3.19
N PRO A 100 -17.10 -3.47 4.18
CA PRO A 100 -17.23 -2.26 4.99
C PRO A 100 -17.18 -0.98 4.17
N LEU A 101 -16.32 -0.94 3.14
CA LEU A 101 -16.21 0.20 2.23
C LEU A 101 -17.49 0.38 1.42
N ALA A 102 -18.09 -0.73 0.97
CA ALA A 102 -19.36 -0.69 0.27
C ALA A 102 -20.50 -0.19 1.17
N ARG A 103 -20.51 -0.57 2.46
CA ARG A 103 -21.49 -0.05 3.43
C ARG A 103 -21.35 1.46 3.65
N VAL A 104 -20.11 1.97 3.73
CA VAL A 104 -19.85 3.41 3.81
C VAL A 104 -20.37 4.12 2.57
N ALA A 105 -20.03 3.63 1.37
CA ALA A 105 -20.45 4.24 0.11
C ALA A 105 -21.99 4.24 -0.06
N ALA A 106 -22.68 3.21 0.46
CA ALA A 106 -24.14 3.10 0.42
C ALA A 106 -24.86 3.91 1.51
N SER A 107 -24.13 4.56 2.42
CA SER A 107 -24.74 5.21 3.58
C SER A 107 -25.55 6.45 3.18
N PRO A 108 -26.81 6.57 3.63
CA PRO A 108 -27.64 7.76 3.39
C PRO A 108 -27.15 8.97 4.22
N ARG A 109 -26.15 8.79 5.08
CA ARG A 109 -25.54 9.87 5.86
C ARG A 109 -24.53 10.68 5.05
N LEU A 110 -24.12 10.20 3.87
CA LEU A 110 -23.17 10.89 3.01
C LEU A 110 -23.88 11.77 1.97
N PRO A 111 -23.26 12.88 1.54
CA PRO A 111 -23.70 13.60 0.35
C PRO A 111 -23.63 12.68 -0.87
N ARG A 112 -24.68 12.70 -1.71
CA ARG A 112 -24.77 11.84 -2.90
C ARG A 112 -23.54 11.88 -3.81
N PRO A 113 -22.93 13.04 -4.10
CA PRO A 113 -21.73 13.08 -4.94
C PRO A 113 -20.55 12.30 -4.35
N MET A 114 -20.37 12.35 -3.02
CA MET A 114 -19.32 11.60 -2.33
C MET A 114 -19.59 10.09 -2.38
N ALA A 115 -20.83 9.68 -2.09
CA ALA A 115 -21.25 8.28 -2.20
C ALA A 115 -21.00 7.71 -3.61
N ALA A 116 -21.35 8.47 -4.65
CA ALA A 116 -21.12 8.09 -6.05
C ALA A 116 -19.62 7.91 -6.35
N ALA A 117 -18.77 8.87 -5.96
CA ALA A 117 -17.33 8.78 -6.16
C ALA A 117 -16.71 7.57 -5.44
N MET A 118 -17.17 7.25 -4.23
CA MET A 118 -16.74 6.05 -3.49
C MET A 118 -17.17 4.76 -4.20
N HIS A 119 -18.40 4.71 -4.73
CA HIS A 119 -18.87 3.57 -5.52
C HIS A 119 -18.04 3.36 -6.79
N GLU A 120 -17.71 4.43 -7.51
CA GLU A 120 -16.85 4.39 -8.69
C GLU A 120 -15.44 3.88 -8.34
N LEU A 121 -14.85 4.41 -7.26
CA LEU A 121 -13.55 3.95 -6.79
C LEU A 121 -13.56 2.44 -6.44
N LEU A 122 -14.62 1.96 -5.78
CA LEU A 122 -14.76 0.53 -5.48
C LEU A 122 -14.96 -0.32 -6.74
N ALA A 123 -15.72 0.17 -7.71
CA ALA A 123 -15.89 -0.52 -8.99
C ALA A 123 -14.55 -0.65 -9.73
N HIS A 124 -13.79 0.45 -9.81
CA HIS A 124 -12.46 0.46 -10.42
C HIS A 124 -11.47 -0.46 -9.68
N THR A 125 -11.49 -0.41 -8.35
CA THR A 125 -10.66 -1.28 -7.49
C THR A 125 -10.95 -2.76 -7.74
N ARG A 126 -12.22 -3.16 -7.83
CA ARG A 126 -12.61 -4.55 -8.12
C ARG A 126 -12.21 -4.97 -9.53
N ALA A 127 -12.33 -4.09 -10.52
CA ALA A 127 -11.88 -4.36 -11.88
C ALA A 127 -10.37 -4.58 -11.92
N GLY A 128 -9.58 -3.64 -11.39
CA GLY A 128 -8.13 -3.76 -11.33
C GLY A 128 -7.63 -4.98 -10.57
N ALA A 129 -8.32 -5.37 -9.49
CA ALA A 129 -8.00 -6.60 -8.77
C ALA A 129 -8.21 -7.86 -9.61
N ARG A 130 -9.31 -7.94 -10.38
CA ARG A 130 -9.55 -9.07 -11.30
C ARG A 130 -8.46 -9.16 -12.36
N ASP A 131 -8.10 -8.03 -12.94
CA ASP A 131 -7.08 -7.97 -13.98
C ASP A 131 -5.70 -8.37 -13.43
N ALA A 132 -5.32 -7.87 -12.26
CA ALA A 132 -4.06 -8.23 -11.61
C ALA A 132 -3.95 -9.73 -11.27
N VAL A 133 -5.02 -10.33 -10.76
CA VAL A 133 -5.05 -11.76 -10.41
C VAL A 133 -4.96 -12.62 -11.67
N ARG A 134 -5.68 -12.26 -12.75
CA ARG A 134 -5.60 -12.95 -14.05
C ARG A 134 -4.23 -12.81 -14.70
N GLU A 135 -3.67 -11.62 -14.66
CA GLU A 135 -2.31 -11.33 -15.14
C GLU A 135 -1.29 -12.22 -14.43
N SER A 136 -1.39 -12.35 -13.10
CA SER A 136 -0.52 -13.23 -12.34
C SER A 136 -0.64 -14.70 -12.77
N ALA A 137 -1.86 -15.18 -13.03
CA ALA A 137 -2.08 -16.54 -13.51
C ALA A 137 -1.51 -16.76 -14.91
N ARG A 138 -1.64 -15.76 -15.81
CA ARG A 138 -1.07 -15.82 -17.17
C ARG A 138 0.45 -15.95 -17.13
N ARG A 139 1.13 -15.15 -16.30
CA ARG A 139 2.60 -15.17 -16.17
C ARG A 139 3.17 -16.51 -15.68
N LEU A 140 2.39 -17.30 -14.94
CA LEU A 140 2.82 -18.64 -14.53
C LEU A 140 2.66 -19.69 -15.63
N ARG A 141 1.66 -19.54 -16.50
CA ARG A 141 1.40 -20.46 -17.62
C ARG A 141 2.34 -20.21 -18.79
N GLU A 142 2.66 -18.94 -19.00
CA GLU A 142 3.63 -18.47 -19.96
C GLU A 142 4.84 -17.97 -19.17
N PRO A 143 5.65 -18.86 -18.55
CA PRO A 143 6.94 -18.43 -18.09
C PRO A 143 7.65 -17.95 -19.35
N GLU A 144 7.88 -16.64 -19.46
CA GLU A 144 8.71 -16.08 -20.52
C GLU A 144 9.92 -17.00 -20.63
N LEU A 145 10.11 -17.60 -21.80
CA LEU A 145 11.38 -18.21 -22.19
C LEU A 145 12.40 -17.09 -22.00
N GLN A 146 13.05 -17.07 -20.84
CA GLN A 146 14.19 -16.20 -20.62
C GLN A 146 15.10 -16.50 -21.81
N PRO A 147 15.50 -15.50 -22.60
CA PRO A 147 16.59 -15.74 -23.52
C PRO A 147 17.75 -16.15 -22.62
N GLU A 148 18.05 -17.44 -22.62
CA GLU A 148 19.29 -17.93 -22.05
C GLU A 148 20.38 -17.17 -22.79
N LEU A 149 20.84 -16.08 -22.19
CA LEU A 149 22.18 -15.61 -22.39
C LEU A 149 23.05 -16.76 -21.87
N HIS A 150 23.26 -17.74 -22.73
CA HIS A 150 24.33 -18.71 -22.69
C HIS A 150 25.61 -17.92 -22.42
N ARG A 151 25.89 -17.69 -21.14
CA ARG A 151 27.22 -17.30 -20.69
C ARG A 151 28.03 -18.57 -20.84
N ALA A 152 28.59 -18.74 -22.03
CA ALA A 152 29.52 -19.80 -22.33
C ALA A 152 30.54 -19.92 -21.17
N PRO A 153 30.84 -21.13 -20.70
CA PRO A 153 31.89 -21.31 -19.70
C PRO A 153 33.19 -20.77 -20.30
N ARG A 154 33.70 -19.68 -19.73
CA ARG A 154 35.01 -19.13 -20.08
C ARG A 154 36.02 -20.23 -19.78
N PRO A 155 36.77 -20.76 -20.77
CA PRO A 155 37.77 -21.78 -20.49
C PRO A 155 38.82 -21.19 -19.53
N ALA A 156 39.12 -21.97 -18.49
CA ALA A 156 40.15 -21.66 -17.52
C ALA A 156 41.48 -21.46 -18.25
N ALA A 157 42.05 -20.26 -18.15
CA ALA A 157 43.42 -20.04 -18.57
C ALA A 157 44.35 -20.76 -17.59
N THR A 158 45.00 -21.80 -18.09
CA THR A 158 46.07 -22.58 -17.48
C THR A 158 47.23 -21.65 -17.07
N PRO A 159 47.88 -21.89 -15.91
CA PRO A 159 48.99 -21.06 -15.44
C PRO A 159 50.24 -21.22 -16.31
N LEU A 160 50.81 -20.11 -16.78
CA LEU A 160 52.12 -20.06 -17.41
C LEU A 160 53.20 -19.88 -16.33
N VAL A 161 53.92 -20.95 -16.02
CA VAL A 161 55.28 -20.93 -15.46
C VAL A 161 56.15 -21.70 -16.44
N PRO A 162 57.16 -21.07 -17.05
CA PRO A 162 58.57 -21.29 -16.67
C PRO A 162 59.42 -20.00 -16.85
N ALA A 163 60.65 -19.80 -16.34
CA ALA A 163 61.66 -20.58 -15.65
C ALA A 163 62.69 -19.58 -15.04
N PRO A 164 63.59 -20.04 -14.15
CA PRO A 164 64.54 -19.20 -13.41
C PRO A 164 65.79 -18.81 -14.24
N ARG A 165 66.30 -17.58 -14.05
CA ARG A 165 67.68 -17.20 -14.42
C ARG A 165 68.30 -16.22 -13.42
N ASP A 166 69.32 -16.78 -12.77
CA ASP A 166 70.53 -16.31 -12.07
C ASP A 166 70.62 -15.04 -11.20
N PRO A 167 71.41 -15.12 -10.11
CA PRO A 167 71.73 -14.03 -9.19
C PRO A 167 73.05 -13.34 -9.58
N GLY A 168 73.12 -12.03 -9.42
CA GLY A 168 74.39 -11.33 -9.23
C GLY A 168 74.66 -10.15 -10.17
N ALA A 169 74.24 -8.97 -9.75
CA ALA A 169 74.92 -7.68 -9.98
C ALA A 169 74.24 -6.67 -9.03
N LEU A 170 74.65 -6.56 -7.77
CA LEU A 170 75.68 -5.64 -7.27
C LEU A 170 75.56 -4.20 -7.79
N GLY A 171 75.35 -3.28 -6.83
CA GLY A 171 75.33 -1.82 -7.00
C GLY A 171 73.90 -1.29 -6.91
N SER A 172 73.53 -0.34 -6.05
CA SER A 172 74.33 0.55 -5.23
C SER A 172 73.39 1.30 -4.28
N VAL A 173 73.85 1.47 -3.04
CA VAL A 173 73.66 2.60 -2.12
C VAL A 173 72.23 3.06 -1.73
N ARG A 174 71.93 2.78 -0.44
CA ARG A 174 71.05 3.46 0.54
C ARG A 174 71.10 5.03 0.51
N PRO A 175 70.48 5.78 1.45
CA PRO A 175 69.09 5.81 1.95
C PRO A 175 68.60 7.29 2.09
N ALA A 176 67.58 7.51 2.96
CA ALA A 176 67.17 8.78 3.61
C ALA A 176 66.26 9.69 2.75
N THR A 177 65.16 10.28 3.22
CA THR A 177 64.69 10.57 4.59
C THR A 177 63.19 10.95 4.52
N SER A 178 62.46 10.65 5.60
CA SER A 178 61.08 11.10 5.95
C SER A 178 60.96 12.65 6.03
N PRO A 179 59.87 13.30 6.53
CA PRO A 179 58.56 12.81 7.00
C PRO A 179 57.33 13.68 6.63
N LEU A 180 56.14 13.11 6.89
CA LEU A 180 55.00 13.68 7.64
C LEU A 180 54.80 15.20 7.67
N SER A 181 53.62 15.66 7.25
CA SER A 181 52.98 16.86 7.81
C SER A 181 51.48 16.64 7.98
N GLU A 182 51.19 16.25 9.21
CA GLU A 182 49.96 16.41 9.97
C GLU A 182 49.67 17.91 10.25
N ARG A 183 48.43 18.35 10.02
CA ARG A 183 47.72 19.44 10.75
C ARG A 183 46.22 19.16 10.59
N VAL A 184 45.49 18.55 11.53
CA VAL A 184 45.07 18.98 12.89
C VAL A 184 44.30 20.32 12.92
N ARG A 185 42.98 20.14 13.03
CA ARG A 185 41.95 20.82 13.87
C ARG A 185 41.86 22.35 13.87
N ARG A 186 40.62 22.83 13.68
CA ARG A 186 39.70 23.16 14.80
C ARG A 186 38.25 22.94 14.37
#